data_AF-A0A3D0RWY6-F1
#
_entry.id   AF-A0A3D0RWY6-F1
#
_cell.length_a   1.000
_cell.length_b   1.000
_cell.length_c   1.000
_cell.angle_alpha   90.00
_cell.angle_beta   90.00
_cell.angle_gamma   90.00
#
_symmetry.space_group_name_H-M   'P 1'
#
loop_
_entity.id
_entity.type
_entity.pdbx_description
1 polymer ?
#
loop_
_entity_poly.entity_id
_entity_poly.type
_entity_poly.pdbx_seq_one_letter_code
_entity_poly.pdbx_strand_id
1 'polypeptide(L)'
;PSYWGIFLVNTVFWIGISHAGTFISAILRVFRAEFRRPFTRVAELMTTFGLVQAGFSIFMHMGRVWLAYWLMPYPNQRMLWPNFHSPLSWDLLAITTYLLSSTMYLFLPLIPDLAMARDKTTGWRKNFYRILALGFRGTEGEWTHLRNAMNIFAFAIIPVMFSVHTIVSWDFAAATRPGWNSTIFGPYFVIGALHSGMGAAVVVLAAVRKFIKNMDYFIRAEHFDAIGKLMLIISMGWAYFFFNDYMVQWYGGDKWTKQLLHFHEAGPLGWMWFLMLIVNIAIPWAILWNPKWRSTPWLVSIVGILINVGMWLERYIIIPISLTINRMPFTWRQYTPGIEIPLGIGTLVLFILLYVIFAKLIPMIPVWEVQEGQMAHQLKKFGRETVVQVSELE
;
A
#
# COMPACT_ATOMS: atom_id res chain seq x y z
N PRO A 1 11.13 -3.82 28.36
CA PRO A 1 10.25 -2.65 28.19
C PRO A 1 9.89 -2.42 26.72
N SER A 2 8.66 -1.95 26.46
CA SER A 2 8.21 -1.54 25.12
C SER A 2 8.58 -0.09 24.86
N TYR A 3 9.44 0.13 23.85
CA TYR A 3 9.90 1.45 23.42
C TYR A 3 9.31 1.86 22.06
N TRP A 4 8.76 0.89 21.32
CA TRP A 4 8.10 1.08 20.03
C TRP A 4 6.62 0.81 20.20
N GLY A 5 5.82 1.83 19.88
CA GLY A 5 4.38 1.85 20.07
C GLY A 5 3.61 2.05 18.77
N ILE A 6 2.49 2.76 18.88
CA ILE A 6 1.58 3.06 17.77
C ILE A 6 2.26 3.82 16.64
N PHE A 7 3.25 4.69 16.90
CA PHE A 7 3.94 5.38 15.79
C PHE A 7 4.58 4.41 14.79
N LEU A 8 5.29 3.39 15.28
CA LEU A 8 5.92 2.41 14.40
C LEU A 8 4.88 1.46 13.79
N VAL A 9 3.85 1.08 14.55
CA VAL A 9 2.69 0.34 14.02
C VAL A 9 2.08 1.06 12.82
N ASN A 10 1.86 2.38 12.94
CA ASN A 10 1.31 3.21 11.88
C ASN A 10 2.29 3.36 10.71
N THR A 11 3.60 3.50 10.97
CA THR A 11 4.61 3.51 9.90
C THR A 11 4.52 2.26 9.04
N VAL A 12 4.61 1.08 9.66
CA VAL A 12 4.54 -0.22 8.94
C VAL A 12 3.19 -0.38 8.24
N PHE A 13 2.10 0.01 8.91
CA PHE A 13 0.75 -0.08 8.34
C PHE A 13 0.57 0.82 7.11
N TRP A 14 1.01 2.07 7.16
CA TRP A 14 0.90 3.03 6.05
C TRP A 14 1.80 2.66 4.87
N ILE A 15 3.02 2.19 5.14
CA ILE A 15 3.87 1.61 4.09
C ILE A 15 3.16 0.38 3.50
N GLY A 16 2.58 -0.48 4.34
CA GLY A 16 1.78 -1.63 3.90
C GLY A 16 0.67 -1.25 2.93
N ILE A 17 -0.17 -0.28 3.30
CA ILE A 17 -1.24 0.24 2.45
C ILE A 17 -0.69 0.72 1.10
N SER A 18 0.44 1.41 1.10
CA SER A 18 0.99 1.98 -0.14
C SER A 18 1.38 0.91 -1.18
N HIS A 19 1.74 -0.30 -0.77
CA HIS A 19 2.15 -1.38 -1.68
C HIS A 19 1.06 -1.85 -2.64
N ALA A 20 -0.20 -1.90 -2.21
CA ALA A 20 -1.27 -2.35 -3.10
C ALA A 20 -1.49 -1.40 -4.28
N GLY A 21 -1.21 -0.11 -4.09
CA GLY A 21 -1.29 0.85 -5.17
C GLY A 21 -0.29 0.54 -6.28
N THR A 22 0.97 0.29 -5.92
CA THR A 22 2.02 -0.14 -6.87
C THR A 22 1.80 -1.54 -7.42
N PHE A 23 1.24 -2.46 -6.63
CA PHE A 23 0.87 -3.79 -7.12
C PHE A 23 -0.19 -3.68 -8.22
N ILE A 24 -1.26 -2.92 -7.98
CA ILE A 24 -2.33 -2.69 -8.96
C ILE A 24 -1.78 -1.96 -10.19
N SER A 25 -0.95 -0.94 -10.02
CA SER A 25 -0.54 -0.12 -11.16
C SER A 25 0.60 -0.72 -11.98
N ALA A 26 1.54 -1.44 -11.35
CA ALA A 26 2.75 -1.96 -12.00
C ALA A 26 2.71 -3.47 -12.29
N ILE A 27 2.18 -4.30 -11.39
CA ILE A 27 2.12 -5.75 -11.63
C ILE A 27 0.99 -6.09 -12.60
N LEU A 28 -0.22 -5.56 -12.35
CA LEU A 28 -1.33 -5.77 -13.28
C LEU A 28 -1.00 -5.16 -14.64
N ARG A 29 -0.39 -3.96 -14.65
CA ARG A 29 0.73 -3.55 -15.52
C ARG A 29 1.25 -4.55 -16.56
N VAL A 30 2.32 -5.20 -16.11
CA VAL A 30 3.13 -6.19 -16.78
C VAL A 30 2.31 -7.40 -17.22
N PHE A 31 1.33 -7.83 -16.42
CA PHE A 31 0.42 -8.93 -16.78
C PHE A 31 -0.65 -8.56 -17.83
N ARG A 32 -0.65 -7.32 -18.35
CA ARG A 32 -1.63 -6.83 -19.33
C ARG A 32 -3.09 -7.04 -18.88
N ALA A 33 -3.33 -6.95 -17.57
CA ALA A 33 -4.66 -7.07 -17.01
C ALA A 33 -5.49 -5.80 -17.29
N GLU A 34 -6.36 -5.87 -18.29
CA GLU A 34 -7.15 -4.74 -18.81
C GLU A 34 -8.15 -4.14 -17.80
N PHE A 35 -8.66 -4.95 -16.87
CA PHE A 35 -9.62 -4.47 -15.86
C PHE A 35 -9.04 -3.41 -14.91
N ARG A 36 -7.72 -3.24 -14.83
CA ARG A 36 -7.08 -2.27 -13.92
C ARG A 36 -7.33 -0.81 -14.32
N ARG A 37 -7.48 -0.53 -15.63
CA ARG A 37 -7.43 0.83 -16.21
C ARG A 37 -8.32 1.85 -15.48
N PRO A 38 -9.58 1.54 -15.13
CA PRO A 38 -10.48 2.53 -14.52
C PRO A 38 -10.08 2.96 -13.11
N PHE A 39 -9.25 2.19 -12.41
CA PHE A 39 -8.89 2.47 -11.01
C PHE A 39 -7.38 2.55 -10.74
N THR A 40 -6.52 2.40 -11.76
CA THR A 40 -5.07 2.57 -11.65
C THR A 40 -4.70 3.87 -10.93
N ARG A 41 -5.33 5.00 -11.31
CA ARG A 41 -5.02 6.31 -10.71
C ARG A 41 -5.33 6.39 -9.23
N VAL A 42 -6.49 5.85 -8.85
CA VAL A 42 -6.95 5.80 -7.46
C VAL A 42 -5.95 5.02 -6.61
N ALA A 43 -5.42 3.92 -7.16
CA ALA A 43 -4.44 3.06 -6.54
C ALA A 43 -3.05 3.74 -6.44
N GLU A 44 -2.59 4.42 -7.48
CA GLU A 44 -1.32 5.16 -7.46
C GLU A 44 -1.34 6.30 -6.42
N LEU A 45 -2.44 7.07 -6.35
CA LEU A 45 -2.62 8.10 -5.32
C LEU A 45 -2.58 7.52 -3.90
N MET A 46 -3.12 6.31 -3.73
CA MET A 46 -3.10 5.59 -2.44
C MET A 46 -1.67 5.36 -1.97
N THR A 47 -0.80 4.99 -2.91
CA THR A 47 0.62 4.76 -2.67
C THR A 47 1.26 6.03 -2.12
N THR A 48 1.16 7.12 -2.88
CA THR A 48 1.81 8.38 -2.54
C THR A 48 1.28 8.95 -1.22
N PHE A 49 -0.03 8.95 -1.00
CA PHE A 49 -0.60 9.48 0.25
C PHE A 49 -0.31 8.59 1.45
N GLY A 50 -0.31 7.27 1.28
CA GLY A 50 0.11 6.33 2.31
C GLY A 50 1.56 6.56 2.74
N LEU A 51 2.48 6.74 1.78
CA LEU A 51 3.89 7.03 2.08
C LEU A 51 4.09 8.37 2.77
N VAL A 52 3.29 9.39 2.44
CA VAL A 52 3.30 10.66 3.17
C VAL A 52 2.91 10.45 4.65
N GLN A 53 1.88 9.63 4.92
CA GLN A 53 1.47 9.32 6.30
C GLN A 53 2.52 8.49 7.05
N ALA A 54 3.17 7.55 6.36
CA ALA A 54 4.30 6.81 6.92
C ALA A 54 5.44 7.75 7.32
N GLY A 55 5.78 8.70 6.44
CA GLY A 55 6.80 9.73 6.71
C GLY A 55 6.46 10.56 7.95
N PHE A 56 5.22 11.03 8.09
CA PHE A 56 4.79 11.73 9.31
C PHE A 56 4.95 10.85 10.57
N SER A 57 4.58 9.56 10.49
CA SER A 57 4.71 8.63 11.62
C SER A 57 6.16 8.42 12.04
N ILE A 58 7.10 8.36 11.08
CA ILE A 58 8.55 8.27 11.34
C ILE A 58 9.03 9.52 12.06
N PHE A 59 8.72 10.73 11.55
CA PHE A 59 9.19 11.96 12.18
C PHE A 59 8.58 12.17 13.58
N MET A 60 7.31 11.81 13.79
CA MET A 60 6.66 11.88 15.10
C MET A 60 7.28 10.92 16.14
N HIS A 61 7.88 9.81 15.69
CA HIS A 61 8.56 8.86 16.58
C HIS A 61 9.90 9.39 17.11
N MET A 62 10.56 10.33 16.41
CA MET A 62 11.91 10.76 16.75
C MET A 62 11.92 11.74 17.94
N GLY A 63 12.74 11.46 18.95
CA GLY A 63 12.92 12.38 20.10
C GLY A 63 13.62 13.71 19.74
N ARG A 64 14.45 13.71 18.68
CA ARG A 64 15.18 14.91 18.20
C ARG A 64 15.00 15.06 16.69
N VAL A 65 13.77 15.37 16.27
CA VAL A 65 13.36 15.44 14.85
C VAL A 65 14.25 16.37 14.03
N TRP A 66 14.70 17.50 14.60
CA TRP A 66 15.54 18.48 13.90
C TRP A 66 16.93 17.94 13.50
N LEU A 67 17.35 16.77 14.00
CA LEU A 67 18.60 16.10 13.62
C LEU A 67 18.41 14.99 12.58
N ALA A 68 17.21 14.81 12.02
CA ALA A 68 16.94 13.73 11.07
C ALA A 68 17.88 13.73 9.85
N TYR A 69 18.40 14.89 9.46
CA TYR A 69 19.35 15.03 8.37
C TYR A 69 20.67 14.25 8.59
N TRP A 70 21.04 13.90 9.83
CA TRP A 70 22.23 13.07 10.11
C TRP A 70 22.10 11.62 9.65
N LEU A 71 20.90 11.17 9.30
CA LEU A 71 20.70 9.85 8.71
C LEU A 71 21.12 9.82 7.23
N MET A 72 21.23 10.98 6.58
CA MET A 72 21.66 11.08 5.19
C MET A 72 23.19 10.96 5.07
N PRO A 73 23.70 10.20 4.09
CA PRO A 73 25.14 10.08 3.86
C PRO A 73 25.65 11.28 3.05
N TYR A 74 25.95 12.39 3.73
CA TYR A 74 26.54 13.57 3.12
C TYR A 74 27.89 13.94 3.77
N PRO A 75 28.87 14.44 3.00
CA PRO A 75 30.13 14.93 3.55
C PRO A 75 29.89 16.06 4.54
N ASN A 76 30.48 15.95 5.73
CA ASN A 76 30.42 17.00 6.76
C ASN A 76 31.83 17.33 7.28
N GLN A 77 31.97 18.46 7.97
CA GLN A 77 33.25 18.92 8.50
C GLN A 77 33.90 17.94 9.50
N ARG A 78 33.12 17.00 10.03
CA ARG A 78 33.57 16.00 11.01
C ARG A 78 33.93 14.66 10.38
N MET A 79 33.76 14.50 9.06
CA MET A 79 33.95 13.25 8.33
C MET A 79 33.18 12.06 8.94
N LEU A 80 32.02 12.35 9.54
CA LEU A 80 31.15 11.34 10.15
C LEU A 80 30.17 10.78 9.12
N TRP A 81 29.91 9.48 9.19
CA TRP A 81 28.99 8.79 8.28
C TRP A 81 27.96 7.96 9.07
N PRO A 82 26.76 7.74 8.52
CA PRO A 82 25.80 6.79 9.10
C PRO A 82 26.36 5.37 9.13
N ASN A 83 25.91 4.57 10.10
CA ASN A 83 26.20 3.13 10.12
C ASN A 83 25.25 2.40 9.17
N PHE A 84 25.81 1.84 8.09
CA PHE A 84 25.05 1.07 7.09
C PHE A 84 24.78 -0.39 7.49
N HIS A 85 25.16 -0.84 8.69
CA HIS A 85 24.73 -2.14 9.22
C HIS A 85 23.37 -2.10 9.91
N SER A 86 22.84 -0.91 10.19
CA SER A 86 21.54 -0.74 10.84
C SER A 86 20.41 -0.88 9.82
N PRO A 87 19.43 -1.79 10.04
CA PRO A 87 18.23 -1.90 9.20
C PRO A 87 17.47 -0.57 9.05
N LEU A 88 17.42 0.24 10.10
CA LEU A 88 16.81 1.58 10.07
C LEU A 88 17.46 2.53 9.04
N SER A 89 18.76 2.37 8.75
CA SER A 89 19.45 3.14 7.70
C SER A 89 19.01 2.70 6.31
N TRP A 90 18.74 1.40 6.13
CA TRP A 90 18.20 0.85 4.88
C TRP A 90 16.76 1.29 4.67
N ASP A 91 15.98 1.38 5.74
CA ASP A 91 14.60 1.85 5.74
C ASP A 91 14.48 3.27 5.18
N LEU A 92 15.35 4.19 5.62
CA LEU A 92 15.41 5.54 5.07
C LEU A 92 15.64 5.53 3.55
N LEU A 93 16.60 4.74 3.07
CA LEU A 93 16.90 4.62 1.64
C LEU A 93 15.72 4.01 0.88
N ALA A 94 15.16 2.90 1.40
CA ALA A 94 14.07 2.18 0.78
C ALA A 94 12.81 3.07 0.65
N ILE A 95 12.39 3.70 1.74
CA ILE A 95 11.20 4.58 1.76
C ILE A 95 11.40 5.80 0.86
N THR A 96 12.61 6.40 0.87
CA THR A 96 12.90 7.57 0.00
C THR A 96 12.87 7.17 -1.47
N THR A 97 13.54 6.08 -1.85
CA THR A 97 13.52 5.56 -3.22
C THR A 97 12.11 5.18 -3.64
N TYR A 98 11.33 4.59 -2.74
CA TYR A 98 9.95 4.19 -3.02
C TYR A 98 9.01 5.37 -3.19
N LEU A 99 9.13 6.41 -2.34
CA LEU A 99 8.36 7.64 -2.48
C LEU A 99 8.67 8.37 -3.77
N LEU A 100 9.96 8.52 -4.12
CA LEU A 100 10.38 9.18 -5.35
C LEU A 100 9.91 8.42 -6.59
N SER A 101 10.18 7.12 -6.64
CA SER A 101 9.78 6.27 -7.78
C SER A 101 8.26 6.19 -7.94
N SER A 102 7.50 6.04 -6.84
CA SER A 102 6.04 6.01 -6.88
C SER A 102 5.44 7.34 -7.30
N THR A 103 6.00 8.46 -6.84
CA THR A 103 5.54 9.81 -7.24
C THR A 103 5.82 10.07 -8.72
N MET A 104 6.99 9.68 -9.22
CA MET A 104 7.29 9.74 -10.65
C MET A 104 6.36 8.84 -11.47
N TYR A 105 6.12 7.62 -11.00
CA TYR A 105 5.26 6.66 -11.67
C TYR A 105 3.79 7.09 -11.70
N LEU A 106 3.29 7.76 -10.67
CA LEU A 106 1.98 8.42 -10.66
C LEU A 106 1.95 9.62 -11.63
N PHE A 107 3.03 10.40 -11.67
CA PHE A 107 3.08 11.64 -12.43
C PHE A 107 3.15 11.42 -13.95
N LEU A 108 3.91 10.42 -14.42
CA LEU A 108 4.06 10.12 -15.85
C LEU A 108 2.70 9.93 -16.57
N PRO A 109 1.84 8.97 -16.20
CA PRO A 109 0.55 8.78 -16.84
C PRO A 109 -0.44 9.91 -16.55
N LEU A 110 -0.10 10.86 -15.66
CA LEU A 110 -0.92 12.05 -15.36
C LEU A 110 -0.69 13.15 -16.41
N ILE A 111 0.48 13.21 -17.05
CA ILE A 111 0.86 14.27 -17.99
C ILE A 111 -0.18 14.47 -19.11
N PRO A 112 -0.66 13.42 -19.82
CA PRO A 112 -1.68 13.61 -20.87
C PRO A 112 -3.02 14.07 -20.30
N ASP A 113 -3.41 13.55 -19.13
CA ASP A 113 -4.65 13.93 -18.46
C ASP A 113 -4.66 15.41 -18.05
N LEU A 114 -3.52 15.92 -17.57
CA LEU A 114 -3.37 17.35 -17.24
C LEU A 114 -3.31 18.22 -18.48
N ALA A 115 -2.75 17.74 -19.59
CA ALA A 115 -2.79 18.45 -20.87
C ALA A 115 -4.24 18.60 -21.36
N MET A 116 -5.04 17.54 -21.29
CA MET A 116 -6.48 17.62 -21.61
C MET A 116 -7.24 18.56 -20.68
N ALA A 117 -6.92 18.56 -19.37
CA ALA A 117 -7.52 19.48 -18.41
C ALA A 117 -7.11 20.95 -18.66
N ARG A 118 -5.84 21.20 -19.01
CA ARG A 118 -5.32 22.52 -19.41
C ARG A 118 -6.14 23.12 -20.55
N ASP A 119 -6.47 22.32 -21.55
CA ASP A 119 -7.13 22.79 -22.77
C ASP A 119 -8.63 23.07 -22.55
N LYS A 120 -9.23 22.46 -21.51
CA LYS A 120 -10.64 22.66 -21.13
C LYS A 120 -10.86 23.63 -19.97
N THR A 121 -9.81 24.24 -19.41
CA THR A 121 -9.93 25.14 -18.25
C THR A 121 -9.46 26.56 -18.56
N THR A 122 -9.95 27.51 -17.77
CA THR A 122 -9.62 28.94 -17.84
C THR A 122 -9.13 29.48 -16.50
N GLY A 123 -8.54 30.67 -16.50
CA GLY A 123 -8.04 31.34 -15.28
C GLY A 123 -6.80 30.68 -14.67
N TRP A 124 -6.71 30.71 -13.33
CA TRP A 124 -5.54 30.20 -12.60
C TRP A 124 -5.34 28.68 -12.76
N ARG A 125 -6.44 27.92 -12.92
CA ARG A 125 -6.39 26.46 -13.13
C ARG A 125 -5.68 26.10 -14.43
N LYS A 126 -5.87 26.89 -15.49
CA LYS A 126 -5.16 26.72 -16.76
C LYS A 126 -3.65 26.83 -16.58
N ASN A 127 -3.19 27.81 -15.80
CA ASN A 127 -1.77 27.99 -15.50
C ASN A 127 -1.21 26.82 -14.68
N PHE A 128 -1.96 26.37 -13.67
CA PHE A 128 -1.60 25.20 -12.86
C PHE A 128 -1.43 23.94 -13.73
N TYR A 129 -2.43 23.61 -14.55
CA TYR A 129 -2.35 22.46 -15.46
C TYR A 129 -1.31 22.64 -16.57
N ARG A 130 -1.07 23.87 -17.05
CA ARG A 130 -0.03 24.16 -18.03
C ARG A 130 1.37 23.82 -17.50
N ILE A 131 1.66 24.17 -16.24
CA ILE A 131 2.94 23.86 -15.59
C ILE A 131 3.09 22.34 -15.44
N LEU A 132 2.07 21.67 -14.90
CA LEU A 132 2.14 20.23 -14.65
C LEU A 132 2.08 19.36 -15.90
N ALA A 133 1.48 19.83 -16.99
CA ALA A 133 1.45 19.12 -18.27
C ALA A 133 2.80 19.17 -19.01
N LEU A 134 3.81 19.89 -18.50
CA LEU A 134 5.17 19.98 -19.08
C LEU A 134 5.19 20.29 -20.58
N GLY A 135 4.19 21.03 -21.07
CA GLY A 135 4.09 21.38 -22.50
C GLY A 135 3.64 20.24 -23.43
N PHE A 136 3.16 19.10 -22.91
CA PHE A 136 2.70 17.96 -23.70
C PHE A 136 1.64 18.38 -24.73
N ARG A 137 1.83 17.94 -25.98
CA ARG A 137 0.98 18.24 -27.14
C ARG A 137 0.31 17.00 -27.72
N GLY A 138 0.79 15.80 -27.40
CA GLY A 138 0.27 14.54 -27.91
C GLY A 138 0.86 14.15 -29.27
N THR A 139 2.09 14.56 -29.57
CA THR A 139 2.80 14.09 -30.79
C THR A 139 3.18 12.61 -30.68
N GLU A 140 3.36 11.92 -31.80
CA GLU A 140 3.74 10.49 -31.80
C GLU A 140 5.05 10.23 -31.03
N GLY A 141 6.04 11.11 -31.16
CA GLY A 141 7.30 11.03 -30.41
C GLY A 141 7.08 11.15 -28.90
N GLU A 142 6.27 12.11 -28.45
CA GLU A 142 5.92 12.27 -27.02
C GLU A 142 5.21 11.03 -26.46
N TRP A 143 4.27 10.45 -27.20
CA TRP A 143 3.59 9.21 -26.82
C TRP A 143 4.55 8.02 -26.73
N THR A 144 5.47 7.90 -27.69
CA THR A 144 6.48 6.83 -27.71
C THR A 144 7.40 6.93 -26.50
N HIS A 145 7.92 8.13 -26.20
CA HIS A 145 8.75 8.34 -25.02
C HIS A 145 7.99 8.10 -23.71
N LEU A 146 6.74 8.56 -23.61
CA LEU A 146 5.91 8.34 -22.44
C LEU A 146 5.64 6.85 -22.21
N ARG A 147 5.28 6.11 -23.27
CA ARG A 147 5.06 4.65 -23.22
C ARG A 147 6.31 3.90 -22.77
N ASN A 148 7.46 4.24 -23.35
CA ASN A 148 8.74 3.65 -22.97
C ASN A 148 9.09 3.94 -21.51
N ALA A 149 8.94 5.19 -21.06
CA ALA A 149 9.18 5.57 -19.67
C ALA A 149 8.25 4.81 -18.72
N MET A 150 6.94 4.77 -18.98
CA MET A 150 5.97 4.04 -18.16
C MET A 150 6.30 2.54 -18.08
N ASN A 151 6.74 1.92 -19.18
CA ASN A 151 7.15 0.52 -19.20
C ASN A 151 8.39 0.29 -18.33
N ILE A 152 9.42 1.13 -18.47
CA ILE A 152 10.65 1.04 -17.64
C ILE A 152 10.30 1.17 -16.15
N PHE A 153 9.51 2.17 -15.77
CA PHE A 153 9.11 2.36 -14.37
C PHE A 153 8.24 1.21 -13.85
N ALA A 154 7.37 0.65 -14.68
CA ALA A 154 6.55 -0.50 -14.29
C ALA A 154 7.40 -1.72 -13.92
N PHE A 155 8.48 -2.00 -14.66
CA PHE A 155 9.41 -3.06 -14.29
C PHE A 155 10.31 -2.68 -13.11
N ALA A 156 10.79 -1.43 -13.05
CA ALA A 156 11.71 -0.98 -12.01
C ALA A 156 11.07 -0.92 -10.61
N ILE A 157 9.78 -0.56 -10.52
CA ILE A 157 9.10 -0.41 -9.23
C ILE A 157 8.73 -1.74 -8.58
N ILE A 158 8.67 -2.85 -9.34
CA ILE A 158 8.32 -4.17 -8.80
C ILE A 158 9.37 -4.66 -7.80
N PRO A 159 10.68 -4.71 -8.11
CA PRO A 159 11.70 -5.06 -7.13
C PRO A 159 11.73 -4.11 -5.93
N VAL A 160 11.52 -2.80 -6.15
CA VAL A 160 11.46 -1.80 -5.07
C VAL A 160 10.29 -2.10 -4.12
N MET A 161 9.12 -2.43 -4.67
CA MET A 161 7.94 -2.79 -3.89
C MET A 161 8.22 -4.01 -2.99
N PHE A 162 8.84 -5.06 -3.52
CA PHE A 162 9.21 -6.25 -2.71
C PHE A 162 10.30 -5.94 -1.69
N SER A 163 11.30 -5.13 -2.04
CA SER A 163 12.43 -4.84 -1.16
C SER A 163 12.03 -3.97 0.02
N VAL A 164 11.22 -2.93 -0.18
CA VAL A 164 10.86 -1.96 0.88
C VAL A 164 10.20 -2.66 2.07
N HIS A 165 9.17 -3.47 1.84
CA HIS A 165 8.48 -4.12 2.95
C HIS A 165 9.29 -5.27 3.56
N THR A 166 10.21 -5.86 2.79
CA THR A 166 11.19 -6.82 3.31
C THR A 166 12.20 -6.13 4.23
N ILE A 167 12.71 -4.95 3.86
CA ILE A 167 13.63 -4.16 4.69
C ILE A 167 12.96 -3.72 5.99
N VAL A 168 11.72 -3.21 5.92
CA VAL A 168 10.91 -2.88 7.10
C VAL A 168 10.71 -4.11 8.00
N SER A 169 10.56 -5.30 7.42
CA SER A 169 10.47 -6.53 8.22
C SER A 169 11.78 -6.89 8.92
N TRP A 170 12.93 -6.53 8.33
CA TRP A 170 14.25 -6.80 8.88
C TRP A 170 14.61 -5.95 10.09
N ASP A 171 13.94 -4.80 10.28
CA ASP A 171 14.00 -4.06 11.55
C ASP A 171 13.61 -4.93 12.74
N PHE A 172 12.70 -5.88 12.52
CA PHE A 172 12.28 -6.86 13.52
C PHE A 172 13.08 -8.16 13.39
N ALA A 173 13.13 -8.74 12.18
CA ALA A 173 13.71 -10.06 11.94
C ALA A 173 15.18 -10.20 12.37
N ALA A 174 15.96 -9.13 12.20
CA ALA A 174 17.37 -9.11 12.58
C ALA A 174 17.60 -8.96 14.09
N ALA A 175 16.56 -8.63 14.87
CA ALA A 175 16.67 -8.53 16.32
C ALA A 175 16.72 -9.93 16.96
N THR A 176 17.43 -10.05 18.08
CA THR A 176 17.51 -11.31 18.87
C THR A 176 16.34 -11.49 19.84
N ARG A 177 15.25 -10.74 19.63
CA ARG A 177 14.07 -10.72 20.51
C ARG A 177 13.16 -11.92 20.23
N PRO A 178 12.61 -12.57 21.28
CA PRO A 178 11.54 -13.56 21.11
C PRO A 178 10.37 -12.96 20.32
N GLY A 179 9.82 -13.72 19.38
CA GLY A 179 8.72 -13.27 18.51
C GLY A 179 9.11 -12.37 17.34
N TRP A 180 10.34 -11.83 17.31
CA TRP A 180 10.82 -11.05 16.16
C TRP A 180 11.86 -11.79 15.34
N ASN A 181 12.70 -12.60 15.99
CA ASN A 181 13.73 -13.36 15.29
C ASN A 181 13.10 -14.50 14.45
N SER A 182 12.81 -14.21 13.19
CA SER A 182 12.20 -15.17 12.27
C SER A 182 12.60 -14.88 10.83
N THR A 183 12.97 -15.93 10.09
CA THR A 183 13.44 -15.82 8.70
C THR A 183 12.30 -15.65 7.69
N ILE A 184 11.06 -15.95 8.09
CA ILE A 184 9.89 -15.85 7.22
C ILE A 184 9.30 -14.43 7.16
N PHE A 185 9.78 -13.52 8.01
CA PHE A 185 9.22 -12.16 8.17
C PHE A 185 9.22 -11.35 6.87
N GLY A 186 10.23 -11.49 6.01
CA GLY A 186 10.26 -10.78 4.71
C GLY A 186 9.02 -11.08 3.85
N PRO A 187 8.84 -12.32 3.37
CA PRO A 187 7.65 -12.71 2.62
C PRO A 187 6.34 -12.49 3.39
N TYR A 188 6.33 -12.75 4.70
CA TYR A 188 5.15 -12.60 5.55
C TYR A 188 4.66 -11.15 5.62
N PHE A 189 5.58 -10.20 5.81
CA PHE A 189 5.25 -8.79 5.82
C PHE A 189 4.79 -8.36 4.43
N VAL A 190 5.48 -8.76 3.35
CA VAL A 190 5.10 -8.39 1.97
C VAL A 190 3.68 -8.83 1.64
N ILE A 191 3.31 -10.09 1.93
CA ILE A 191 1.93 -10.54 1.69
C ILE A 191 0.94 -9.79 2.59
N GLY A 192 1.37 -9.44 3.80
CA GLY A 192 0.59 -8.65 4.73
C GLY A 192 0.32 -7.23 4.22
N ALA A 193 1.31 -6.58 3.61
CA ALA A 193 1.15 -5.28 2.96
C ALA A 193 0.17 -5.35 1.80
N LEU A 194 0.27 -6.40 0.97
CA LEU A 194 -0.69 -6.64 -0.09
C LEU A 194 -2.09 -6.85 0.49
N HIS A 195 -2.24 -7.57 1.60
CA HIS A 195 -3.55 -7.83 2.20
C HIS A 195 -4.23 -6.54 2.70
N SER A 196 -3.53 -5.74 3.53
CA SER A 196 -4.07 -4.46 4.02
C SER A 196 -4.29 -3.47 2.89
N GLY A 197 -3.32 -3.34 1.98
CA GLY A 197 -3.41 -2.43 0.86
C GLY A 197 -4.55 -2.76 -0.10
N MET A 198 -4.82 -4.04 -0.42
CA MET A 198 -5.96 -4.41 -1.26
C MET A 198 -7.29 -4.14 -0.54
N GLY A 199 -7.33 -4.34 0.78
CA GLY A 199 -8.46 -3.93 1.61
C GLY A 199 -8.71 -2.42 1.53
N ALA A 200 -7.66 -1.60 1.65
CA ALA A 200 -7.75 -0.15 1.54
C ALA A 200 -8.15 0.29 0.12
N ALA A 201 -7.61 -0.34 -0.92
CA ALA A 201 -7.92 -0.05 -2.31
C ALA A 201 -9.41 -0.20 -2.61
N VAL A 202 -10.05 -1.28 -2.15
CA VAL A 202 -11.50 -1.47 -2.34
C VAL A 202 -12.31 -0.40 -1.61
N VAL A 203 -11.90 -0.02 -0.39
CA VAL A 203 -12.61 0.99 0.39
C VAL A 203 -12.56 2.34 -0.31
N VAL A 204 -11.37 2.76 -0.77
CA VAL A 204 -11.20 3.99 -1.54
C VAL A 204 -11.97 3.91 -2.86
N LEU A 205 -11.91 2.78 -3.57
CA LEU A 205 -12.61 2.60 -4.84
C LEU A 205 -14.13 2.70 -4.69
N ALA A 206 -14.69 2.08 -3.66
CA ALA A 206 -16.11 2.19 -3.35
C ALA A 206 -16.51 3.60 -2.91
N ALA A 207 -15.66 4.30 -2.17
CA ALA A 207 -15.87 5.69 -1.80
C ALA A 207 -15.88 6.59 -3.06
N VAL A 208 -14.88 6.47 -3.94
CA VAL A 208 -14.83 7.18 -5.22
C VAL A 208 -16.08 6.91 -6.06
N ARG A 209 -16.47 5.63 -6.20
CA ARG A 209 -17.67 5.22 -6.92
C ARG A 209 -18.96 5.84 -6.35
N LYS A 210 -19.06 5.98 -5.03
CA LYS A 210 -20.27 6.46 -4.35
C LYS A 210 -20.36 7.98 -4.28
N PHE A 211 -19.24 8.66 -4.03
CA PHE A 211 -19.21 10.10 -3.75
C PHE A 211 -18.91 10.97 -4.97
N ILE A 212 -18.25 10.44 -6.00
CA ILE A 212 -17.99 11.17 -7.24
C ILE A 212 -19.07 10.80 -8.28
N LYS A 213 -19.68 11.83 -8.87
CA LYS A 213 -20.80 11.69 -9.82
C LYS A 213 -20.38 10.87 -11.04
N ASN A 214 -21.25 9.94 -11.46
CA ASN A 214 -21.13 9.10 -12.67
C ASN A 214 -19.90 8.17 -12.69
N MET A 215 -19.29 7.86 -11.53
CA MET A 215 -18.17 6.91 -11.45
C MET A 215 -18.60 5.44 -11.54
N ASP A 216 -19.88 5.15 -11.36
CA ASP A 216 -20.49 3.83 -11.53
C ASP A 216 -20.37 3.28 -12.96
N TYR A 217 -20.36 4.15 -13.96
CA TYR A 217 -20.12 3.79 -15.37
C TYR A 217 -18.72 3.17 -15.57
N PHE A 218 -17.70 3.77 -14.95
CA PHE A 218 -16.32 3.34 -15.10
C PHE A 218 -15.95 2.22 -14.11
N ILE A 219 -16.40 2.34 -12.86
CA ILE A 219 -16.13 1.40 -11.78
C ILE A 219 -17.33 0.45 -11.63
N ARG A 220 -17.34 -0.56 -12.48
CA ARG A 220 -18.34 -1.64 -12.53
C ARG A 220 -18.11 -2.75 -11.49
N ALA A 221 -19.13 -3.57 -11.26
CA ALA A 221 -19.11 -4.68 -10.30
C ALA A 221 -18.02 -5.74 -10.60
N GLU A 222 -17.66 -5.91 -11.88
CA GLU A 222 -16.58 -6.80 -12.33
C GLU A 222 -15.21 -6.44 -11.72
N HIS A 223 -14.94 -5.15 -11.49
CA HIS A 223 -13.71 -4.70 -10.86
C HIS A 223 -13.66 -5.13 -9.40
N PHE A 224 -14.79 -5.08 -8.68
CA PHE A 224 -14.89 -5.58 -7.31
C PHE A 224 -14.77 -7.10 -7.24
N ASP A 225 -15.33 -7.84 -8.21
CA ASP A 225 -15.14 -9.28 -8.30
C ASP A 225 -13.67 -9.66 -8.52
N ALA A 226 -12.99 -8.98 -9.44
CA ALA A 226 -11.57 -9.21 -9.73
C ALA A 226 -10.68 -8.89 -8.52
N ILE A 227 -10.87 -7.72 -7.90
CA ILE A 227 -10.13 -7.33 -6.69
C ILE A 227 -10.43 -8.28 -5.53
N GLY A 228 -11.69 -8.67 -5.34
CA GLY A 228 -12.08 -9.60 -4.29
C GLY A 228 -11.43 -10.99 -4.43
N LYS A 229 -11.18 -11.46 -5.66
CA LYS A 229 -10.46 -12.72 -5.92
C LYS A 229 -9.00 -12.59 -5.46
N LEU A 230 -8.37 -11.47 -5.79
CA LEU A 230 -7.01 -11.17 -5.33
C LEU A 230 -6.94 -11.08 -3.81
N MET A 231 -7.88 -10.37 -3.17
CA MET A 231 -7.96 -10.27 -1.70
C MET A 231 -8.10 -11.65 -1.04
N LEU A 232 -8.90 -12.55 -1.61
CA LEU A 232 -9.09 -13.90 -1.10
C LEU A 232 -7.81 -14.74 -1.21
N ILE A 233 -7.15 -14.72 -2.37
CA ILE A 233 -5.87 -15.45 -2.59
C ILE A 233 -4.79 -14.92 -1.65
N ILE A 234 -4.70 -13.59 -1.51
CA ILE A 234 -3.72 -12.94 -0.63
C ILE A 234 -4.01 -13.28 0.84
N SER A 235 -5.28 -13.32 1.27
CA SER A 235 -5.68 -13.77 2.61
C SER A 235 -5.22 -15.21 2.89
N MET A 236 -5.37 -16.12 1.92
CA MET A 236 -4.86 -17.49 2.04
C MET A 236 -3.33 -17.54 2.13
N GLY A 237 -2.63 -16.74 1.33
CA GLY A 237 -1.18 -16.60 1.41
C GLY A 237 -0.73 -16.06 2.77
N TRP A 238 -1.37 -15.02 3.27
CA TRP A 238 -1.08 -14.46 4.60
C TRP A 238 -1.33 -15.50 5.70
N ALA A 239 -2.45 -16.23 5.65
CA ALA A 239 -2.73 -17.31 6.61
C ALA A 239 -1.64 -18.39 6.60
N TYR A 240 -1.16 -18.80 5.42
CA TYR A 240 -0.04 -19.75 5.31
C TYR A 240 1.20 -19.24 6.03
N PHE A 241 1.63 -18.00 5.76
CA PHE A 241 2.84 -17.45 6.38
C PHE A 241 2.67 -17.20 7.88
N PHE A 242 1.49 -16.74 8.32
CA PHE A 242 1.17 -16.58 9.74
C PHE A 242 1.28 -17.92 10.48
N PHE A 243 0.63 -18.97 9.98
CA PHE A 243 0.69 -20.28 10.62
C PHE A 243 2.07 -20.92 10.50
N ASN A 244 2.81 -20.68 9.42
CA ASN A 244 4.19 -21.13 9.30
C ASN A 244 5.09 -20.54 10.40
N ASP A 245 5.03 -19.21 10.61
CA ASP A 245 5.78 -18.54 11.67
C ASP A 245 5.36 -19.05 13.06
N TYR A 246 4.04 -19.09 13.31
CA TYR A 246 3.48 -19.53 14.58
C TYR A 246 3.86 -20.99 14.92
N MET A 247 3.71 -21.93 13.97
CA MET A 247 4.00 -23.35 14.21
C MET A 247 5.48 -23.62 14.46
N VAL A 248 6.38 -22.95 13.72
CA VAL A 248 7.82 -23.10 13.91
C VAL A 248 8.24 -22.60 15.29
N GLN A 249 7.72 -21.45 15.73
CA GLN A 249 7.98 -20.91 17.06
C GLN A 249 7.34 -21.76 18.17
N TRP A 250 6.15 -22.31 17.95
CA TRP A 250 5.47 -23.19 18.91
C TRP A 250 6.23 -24.51 19.09
N TYR A 251 6.70 -25.12 18.00
CA TYR A 251 7.43 -26.39 18.03
C TYR A 251 8.87 -26.21 18.56
N GLY A 252 9.65 -25.36 17.91
CA GLY A 252 11.11 -25.21 18.12
C GLY A 252 11.56 -24.00 18.93
N GLY A 253 10.64 -23.11 19.34
CA GLY A 253 10.99 -21.88 20.05
C GLY A 253 11.57 -22.11 21.44
N ASP A 254 12.38 -21.15 21.90
CA ASP A 254 12.93 -21.14 23.26
C ASP A 254 11.82 -20.93 24.32
N LYS A 255 12.17 -21.11 25.60
CA LYS A 255 11.23 -20.93 26.72
C LYS A 255 10.49 -19.59 26.66
N TRP A 256 11.17 -18.53 26.25
CA TRP A 256 10.63 -17.17 26.24
C TRP A 256 9.70 -16.94 25.05
N THR A 257 10.02 -17.49 23.89
CA THR A 257 9.13 -17.51 22.72
C THR A 257 7.84 -18.26 23.03
N LYS A 258 7.92 -19.44 23.66
CA LYS A 258 6.71 -20.19 24.08
C LYS A 258 5.87 -19.41 25.08
N GLN A 259 6.50 -18.77 26.06
CA GLN A 259 5.81 -17.89 27.01
C GLN A 259 5.14 -16.71 26.31
N LEU A 260 5.78 -16.15 25.28
CA LEU A 260 5.21 -15.06 24.49
C LEU A 260 3.99 -15.51 23.69
N LEU A 261 4.03 -16.69 23.05
CA LEU A 261 2.88 -17.25 22.33
C LEU A 261 1.69 -17.47 23.28
N HIS A 262 1.93 -18.06 24.45
CA HIS A 262 0.88 -18.18 25.47
C HIS A 262 0.35 -16.83 25.94
N PHE A 263 1.19 -15.80 26.01
CA PHE A 263 0.76 -14.44 26.33
C PHE A 263 -0.08 -13.81 25.21
N HIS A 264 0.21 -14.12 23.95
CA HIS A 264 -0.63 -13.70 22.82
C HIS A 264 -2.00 -14.35 22.83
N GLU A 265 -2.11 -15.61 23.25
CA GLU A 265 -3.38 -16.35 23.23
C GLU A 265 -4.23 -16.11 24.48
N ALA A 266 -3.61 -16.22 25.66
CA ALA A 266 -4.28 -16.23 26.96
C ALA A 266 -3.95 -15.01 27.84
N GLY A 267 -3.12 -14.09 27.35
CA GLY A 267 -2.81 -12.85 28.07
C GLY A 267 -3.95 -11.83 28.01
N PRO A 268 -3.79 -10.67 28.68
CA PRO A 268 -4.84 -9.66 28.79
C PRO A 268 -5.34 -9.08 27.45
N LEU A 269 -4.52 -9.15 26.40
CA LEU A 269 -4.84 -8.70 25.05
C LEU A 269 -5.09 -9.86 24.07
N GLY A 270 -5.34 -11.07 24.57
CA GLY A 270 -5.53 -12.25 23.71
C GLY A 270 -6.74 -12.16 22.77
N TRP A 271 -7.75 -11.37 23.14
CA TRP A 271 -8.87 -11.05 22.25
C TRP A 271 -8.43 -10.40 20.93
N MET A 272 -7.35 -9.59 20.93
CA MET A 272 -6.82 -8.97 19.72
C MET A 272 -6.27 -10.01 18.75
N TRP A 273 -5.64 -11.06 19.29
CA TRP A 273 -5.08 -12.16 18.51
C TRP A 273 -6.16 -12.95 17.79
N PHE A 274 -7.23 -13.34 18.50
CA PHE A 274 -8.38 -14.02 17.87
C PHE A 274 -9.14 -13.11 16.91
N LEU A 275 -9.33 -11.83 17.27
CA LEU A 275 -10.01 -10.88 16.39
C LEU A 275 -9.24 -10.70 15.08
N MET A 276 -7.92 -10.55 15.12
CA MET A 276 -7.04 -10.49 13.95
C MET A 276 -7.27 -11.70 13.03
N LEU A 277 -7.28 -12.93 13.57
CA LEU A 277 -7.52 -14.14 12.77
C LEU A 277 -8.93 -14.15 12.15
N ILE A 278 -9.95 -13.77 12.91
CA ILE A 278 -11.33 -13.73 12.41
C ILE A 278 -11.44 -12.76 11.23
N VAL A 279 -10.91 -11.55 11.34
CA VAL A 279 -11.09 -10.51 10.33
C VAL A 279 -10.14 -10.63 9.13
N ASN A 280 -8.96 -11.26 9.29
CA ASN A 280 -8.01 -11.46 8.19
C ASN A 280 -8.16 -12.81 7.48
N ILE A 281 -8.78 -13.81 8.13
CA ILE A 281 -8.94 -15.17 7.58
C ILE A 281 -10.42 -15.52 7.45
N ALA A 282 -11.12 -15.66 8.56
CA ALA A 282 -12.46 -16.26 8.57
C ALA A 282 -13.48 -15.42 7.77
N ILE A 283 -13.52 -14.10 7.98
CA ILE A 283 -14.45 -13.20 7.30
C ILE A 283 -14.15 -13.09 5.79
N PRO A 284 -12.90 -12.81 5.35
CA PRO A 284 -12.57 -12.79 3.94
C PRO A 284 -12.93 -14.11 3.23
N TRP A 285 -12.68 -15.26 3.86
CA TRP A 285 -13.00 -16.55 3.24
C TRP A 285 -14.50 -16.80 3.19
N ALA A 286 -15.25 -16.49 4.25
CA ALA A 286 -16.69 -16.67 4.28
C ALA A 286 -17.41 -15.77 3.25
N ILE A 287 -16.95 -14.53 3.07
CA ILE A 287 -17.64 -13.55 2.23
C ILE A 287 -17.15 -13.58 0.78
N LEU A 288 -15.84 -13.56 0.55
CA LEU A 288 -15.26 -13.40 -0.80
C LEU A 288 -15.26 -14.69 -1.62
N TRP A 289 -15.56 -15.85 -1.02
CA TRP A 289 -15.70 -17.10 -1.76
C TRP A 289 -16.91 -17.06 -2.70
N ASN A 290 -18.03 -16.46 -2.26
CA ASN A 290 -19.25 -16.38 -3.04
C ASN A 290 -19.17 -15.26 -4.11
N PRO A 291 -19.28 -15.58 -5.42
CA PRO A 291 -19.16 -14.59 -6.48
C PRO A 291 -20.21 -13.47 -6.40
N LYS A 292 -21.43 -13.76 -5.93
CA LYS A 292 -22.50 -12.74 -5.81
C LYS A 292 -22.17 -11.70 -4.74
N TRP A 293 -21.58 -12.15 -3.64
CA TRP A 293 -21.18 -11.29 -2.52
C TRP A 293 -19.93 -10.49 -2.89
N ARG A 294 -18.98 -11.15 -3.55
CA ARG A 294 -17.75 -10.53 -4.04
C ARG A 294 -17.98 -9.49 -5.14
N SER A 295 -19.06 -9.57 -5.91
CA SER A 295 -19.43 -8.53 -6.88
C SER A 295 -20.20 -7.35 -6.26
N THR A 296 -20.51 -7.40 -4.95
CA THR A 296 -21.36 -6.40 -4.28
C THR A 296 -20.49 -5.34 -3.58
N PRO A 297 -20.40 -4.10 -4.11
CA PRO A 297 -19.36 -3.15 -3.70
C PRO A 297 -19.35 -2.80 -2.21
N TRP A 298 -20.52 -2.54 -1.61
CA TRP A 298 -20.59 -2.18 -0.19
C TRP A 298 -20.14 -3.31 0.73
N LEU A 299 -20.41 -4.56 0.36
CA LEU A 299 -20.06 -5.73 1.15
C LEU A 299 -18.55 -5.98 1.11
N VAL A 300 -17.93 -5.89 -0.07
CA VAL A 300 -16.47 -6.01 -0.21
C VAL A 300 -15.76 -4.84 0.51
N SER A 301 -16.35 -3.64 0.54
CA SER A 301 -15.79 -2.53 1.34
C SER A 301 -15.80 -2.80 2.83
N ILE A 302 -16.84 -3.43 3.37
CA ILE A 302 -16.86 -3.83 4.79
C ILE A 302 -15.74 -4.84 5.06
N VAL A 303 -15.57 -5.84 4.19
CA VAL A 303 -14.46 -6.79 4.29
C VAL A 303 -13.11 -6.07 4.24
N GLY A 304 -12.95 -5.10 3.34
CA GLY A 304 -11.74 -4.28 3.25
C GLY A 304 -11.44 -3.46 4.50
N ILE A 305 -12.46 -2.89 5.16
CA ILE A 305 -12.31 -2.20 6.46
C ILE A 305 -11.87 -3.19 7.55
N LEU A 306 -12.52 -4.36 7.62
CA LEU A 306 -12.22 -5.38 8.62
C LEU A 306 -10.80 -5.93 8.47
N ILE A 307 -10.36 -6.19 7.24
CA ILE A 307 -8.96 -6.56 6.94
C ILE A 307 -8.01 -5.46 7.42
N ASN A 308 -8.27 -4.19 7.13
CA ASN A 308 -7.40 -3.11 7.59
C ASN A 308 -7.31 -3.04 9.12
N VAL A 309 -8.42 -3.25 9.82
CA VAL A 309 -8.43 -3.33 11.29
C VAL A 309 -7.61 -4.52 11.78
N GLY A 310 -7.80 -5.71 11.21
CA GLY A 310 -7.01 -6.90 11.57
C GLY A 310 -5.54 -6.75 11.29
N MET A 311 -5.20 -6.18 10.15
CA MET A 311 -3.81 -5.93 9.76
C MET A 311 -3.16 -4.85 10.62
N TRP A 312 -3.90 -3.84 11.09
CA TRP A 312 -3.39 -2.92 12.11
C TRP A 312 -3.16 -3.63 13.45
N LEU A 313 -4.09 -4.49 13.88
CA LEU A 313 -3.95 -5.30 15.09
C LEU A 313 -2.76 -6.25 15.02
N GLU A 314 -2.49 -6.85 13.87
CA GLU A 314 -1.31 -7.68 13.64
C GLU A 314 -0.01 -6.91 13.96
N ARG A 315 0.15 -5.69 13.41
CA ARG A 315 1.35 -4.87 13.68
C ARG A 315 1.40 -4.45 15.14
N TYR A 316 0.25 -4.18 15.76
CA TYR A 316 0.16 -3.89 17.19
C TYR A 316 0.56 -5.10 18.06
N ILE A 317 0.23 -6.32 17.65
CA ILE A 317 0.65 -7.55 18.34
C ILE A 317 2.16 -7.76 18.16
N ILE A 318 2.65 -7.66 16.93
CA ILE A 318 4.06 -7.86 16.62
C ILE A 318 4.92 -6.81 17.33
N ILE A 319 4.54 -5.52 17.35
CA ILE A 319 5.44 -4.46 17.84
C ILE A 319 5.30 -4.28 19.37
N PRO A 320 4.31 -3.54 19.91
CA PRO A 320 4.28 -3.24 21.34
C PRO A 320 3.95 -4.46 22.23
N ILE A 321 3.09 -5.38 21.79
CA ILE A 321 2.70 -6.52 22.63
C ILE A 321 3.86 -7.51 22.76
N SER A 322 4.50 -7.89 21.64
CA SER A 322 5.62 -8.84 21.67
C SER A 322 6.83 -8.31 22.47
N LEU A 323 7.01 -6.99 22.56
CA LEU A 323 8.06 -6.38 23.40
C LEU A 323 7.81 -6.50 24.91
N THR A 324 6.59 -6.84 25.33
CA THR A 324 6.24 -6.99 26.74
C THR A 324 6.99 -8.17 27.35
N ILE A 325 6.93 -9.33 26.70
CA ILE A 325 7.60 -10.56 27.14
C ILE A 325 8.99 -10.61 26.51
N ASN A 326 10.00 -10.59 27.36
CA ASN A 326 11.39 -10.72 26.95
C ASN A 326 12.18 -11.60 27.94
N ARG A 327 13.46 -11.86 27.66
CA ARG A 327 14.31 -12.75 28.48
C ARG A 327 14.57 -12.25 29.91
N MET A 328 14.14 -11.03 30.27
CA MET A 328 14.33 -10.41 31.59
C MET A 328 12.95 -10.10 32.22
N PRO A 329 12.36 -11.02 33.01
CA PRO A 329 11.02 -10.87 33.59
C PRO A 329 10.77 -9.59 34.37
N PHE A 330 11.78 -9.06 35.08
CA PHE A 330 11.66 -7.82 35.86
C PHE A 330 11.42 -6.57 35.01
N THR A 331 11.62 -6.64 33.68
CA THR A 331 11.39 -5.52 32.75
C THR A 331 10.06 -5.59 32.02
N TRP A 332 9.24 -6.59 32.33
CA TRP A 332 7.96 -6.80 31.68
C TRP A 332 7.00 -5.68 32.10
N ARG A 333 6.48 -4.99 31.10
CA ARG A 333 5.54 -3.90 31.29
C ARG A 333 4.66 -3.82 30.06
N GLN A 334 3.35 -3.81 30.27
CA GLN A 334 2.41 -3.61 29.19
C GLN A 334 2.52 -2.19 28.64
N TYR A 335 2.47 -2.10 27.32
CA TYR A 335 2.43 -0.82 26.62
C TYR A 335 1.04 -0.22 26.74
N THR A 336 0.99 1.02 27.23
CA THR A 336 -0.24 1.81 27.33
C THR A 336 -0.12 3.00 26.38
N PRO A 337 -0.92 3.06 25.30
CA PRO A 337 -0.82 4.14 24.33
C PRO A 337 -1.29 5.48 24.92
N GLY A 338 -0.60 6.56 24.54
CA GLY A 338 -0.91 7.93 24.97
C GLY A 338 -1.28 8.84 23.80
N ILE A 339 -0.52 9.93 23.62
CA ILE A 339 -0.70 10.92 22.53
C ILE A 339 -0.60 10.32 21.12
N GLU A 340 -0.06 9.11 21.00
CA GLU A 340 0.08 8.41 19.73
C GLU A 340 -1.28 8.06 19.09
N ILE A 341 -2.35 7.89 19.89
CA ILE A 341 -3.71 7.61 19.38
C ILE A 341 -4.27 8.80 18.59
N PRO A 342 -4.45 10.01 19.18
CA PRO A 342 -5.00 11.14 18.44
C PRO A 342 -4.12 11.54 17.25
N LEU A 343 -2.79 11.41 17.36
CA LEU A 343 -1.88 11.65 16.22
C LEU A 343 -2.06 10.59 15.12
N GLY A 344 -2.23 9.33 15.49
CA GLY A 344 -2.58 8.25 14.56
C GLY A 344 -3.88 8.52 13.82
N ILE A 345 -4.94 8.94 14.52
CA ILE A 345 -6.21 9.36 13.91
C ILE A 345 -5.97 10.55 12.96
N GLY A 346 -5.12 11.51 13.37
CA GLY A 346 -4.72 12.64 12.53
C GLY A 346 -4.13 12.22 11.18
N THR A 347 -3.28 11.19 11.15
CA THR A 347 -2.74 10.65 9.88
C THR A 347 -3.83 10.06 8.98
N LEU A 348 -4.83 9.37 9.55
CA LEU A 348 -5.96 8.84 8.78
C LEU A 348 -6.84 9.97 8.22
N VAL A 349 -7.11 11.00 9.02
CA VAL A 349 -7.87 12.18 8.58
C VAL A 349 -7.12 12.92 7.47
N LEU A 350 -5.80 13.08 7.61
CA LEU A 350 -4.97 13.71 6.58
C LEU A 350 -4.96 12.90 5.28
N PHE A 351 -4.88 11.57 5.36
CA PHE A 351 -5.00 10.69 4.19
C PHE A 351 -6.32 10.90 3.45
N ILE A 352 -7.45 10.92 4.18
CA ILE A 352 -8.78 11.18 3.59
C ILE A 352 -8.83 12.60 2.99
N LEU A 353 -8.30 13.60 3.69
CA LEU A 353 -8.25 14.97 3.23
C LEU A 353 -7.45 15.11 1.92
N LEU A 354 -6.29 14.46 1.81
CA LEU A 354 -5.49 14.46 0.58
C LEU A 354 -6.28 13.86 -0.59
N TYR A 355 -7.02 12.77 -0.37
CA TYR A 355 -7.92 12.21 -1.38
C TYR A 355 -9.01 13.18 -1.81
N VAL A 356 -9.66 13.86 -0.88
CA VAL A 356 -10.72 14.84 -1.19
C VAL A 356 -10.16 16.02 -1.96
N ILE A 357 -8.96 16.51 -1.61
CA ILE A 357 -8.29 17.60 -2.30
C ILE A 357 -7.93 17.17 -3.73
N PHE A 358 -7.24 16.03 -3.89
CA PHE A 358 -6.78 15.60 -5.21
C PHE A 358 -7.92 15.16 -6.11
N ALA A 359 -9.02 14.60 -5.58
CA ALA A 359 -10.22 14.31 -6.36
C ALA A 359 -10.86 15.56 -6.98
N LYS A 360 -10.57 16.76 -6.46
CA LYS A 360 -10.99 18.04 -7.05
C LYS A 360 -9.94 18.66 -7.98
N LEU A 361 -8.66 18.32 -7.80
CA LEU A 361 -7.56 18.93 -8.54
C LEU A 361 -7.18 18.14 -9.79
N ILE A 362 -7.27 16.81 -9.77
CA ILE A 362 -6.83 15.94 -10.86
C ILE A 362 -7.92 14.94 -11.25
N PRO A 363 -7.94 14.46 -12.51
CA PRO A 363 -8.84 13.38 -12.93
C PRO A 363 -8.55 12.09 -12.14
N MET A 364 -9.56 11.57 -11.44
CA MET A 364 -9.42 10.33 -10.65
C MET A 364 -9.43 9.05 -11.50
N ILE A 365 -9.78 9.16 -12.77
CA ILE A 365 -9.72 8.08 -13.75
C ILE A 365 -8.70 8.50 -14.81
N PRO A 366 -7.74 7.63 -15.19
CA PRO A 366 -6.87 7.90 -16.33
C PRO A 366 -7.72 7.93 -17.61
N VAL A 367 -7.99 9.13 -18.15
CA VAL A 367 -8.97 9.29 -19.24
C VAL A 367 -8.43 8.67 -20.51
N TRP A 368 -7.14 8.89 -20.80
CA TRP A 368 -6.51 8.37 -22.01
C TRP A 368 -6.37 6.83 -21.98
N GLU A 369 -6.03 6.21 -20.84
CA GLU A 369 -5.94 4.74 -20.76
C GLU A 369 -7.31 4.09 -20.93
N VAL A 370 -8.35 4.66 -20.32
CA VAL A 370 -9.72 4.15 -20.46
C VAL A 370 -10.21 4.32 -21.89
N GLN A 371 -9.91 5.44 -22.55
CA GLN A 371 -10.25 5.65 -23.94
C GLN A 371 -9.55 4.65 -24.86
N GLU A 372 -8.25 4.42 -24.67
CA GLU A 372 -7.49 3.42 -25.42
C GLU A 372 -8.09 2.01 -25.23
N GLY A 373 -8.49 1.66 -24.00
CA GLY A 373 -9.11 0.37 -23.70
C GLY A 373 -10.49 0.21 -24.36
N GLN A 374 -11.28 1.29 -24.43
CA GLN A 374 -12.54 1.30 -25.16
C GLN A 374 -12.33 1.14 -26.67
N MET A 375 -11.35 1.84 -27.25
CA MET A 375 -11.01 1.73 -28.67
C MET A 375 -10.51 0.34 -29.03
N ALA A 376 -9.69 -0.28 -28.19
CA ALA A 376 -9.21 -1.65 -28.38
C ALA A 376 -10.34 -2.71 -28.39
N HIS A 377 -11.52 -2.39 -27.84
CA HIS A 377 -12.68 -3.28 -27.82
C HIS A 377 -13.79 -2.83 -28.77
N GLN A 378 -13.58 -1.77 -29.55
CA GLN A 378 -14.51 -1.40 -30.61
C GLN A 378 -14.37 -2.36 -31.80
N LEU A 379 -15.47 -3.03 -32.13
CA LEU A 379 -15.59 -3.85 -33.33
C LEU A 379 -15.92 -2.93 -34.50
N LYS A 380 -15.03 -2.87 -35.50
CA LYS A 380 -15.29 -2.13 -36.74
C LYS A 380 -15.65 -3.12 -37.84
N LYS A 381 -16.76 -2.85 -38.54
CA LYS A 381 -17.21 -3.67 -39.65
C LYS A 381 -16.42 -3.30 -40.90
N PHE A 382 -15.57 -4.21 -41.38
CA PHE A 382 -14.87 -4.09 -42.66
C PHE A 382 -15.58 -5.00 -43.67
N GLY A 383 -16.40 -4.40 -44.53
CA GLY A 383 -17.22 -5.15 -45.48
C GLY A 383 -18.26 -6.03 -44.78
N ARG A 384 -18.13 -7.36 -44.88
CA ARG A 384 -19.03 -8.34 -44.25
C ARG A 384 -18.52 -8.85 -42.89
N GLU A 385 -17.25 -8.67 -42.57
CA GLU A 385 -16.66 -9.15 -41.31
C GLU A 385 -16.51 -8.02 -40.29
N THR A 386 -16.72 -8.36 -39.02
CA THR A 386 -16.41 -7.52 -37.88
C THR A 386 -15.06 -7.89 -37.34
N VAL A 387 -14.08 -7.00 -37.48
CA VAL A 387 -12.71 -7.22 -37.01
C VAL A 387 -12.45 -6.30 -35.82
N VAL A 388 -11.75 -6.83 -34.82
CA VAL A 388 -11.29 -6.03 -33.67
C VAL A 388 -10.17 -5.11 -34.14
N GLN A 389 -10.22 -3.82 -33.83
CA GLN A 389 -9.27 -2.79 -34.27
C GLN A 389 -7.89 -2.89 -33.56
N VAL A 390 -7.35 -4.10 -33.37
CA VAL A 390 -6.08 -4.34 -32.64
C VAL A 390 -4.87 -3.84 -33.44
N SER A 391 -4.98 -3.68 -34.76
CA SER A 391 -3.83 -3.51 -35.66
C SER A 391 -3.19 -2.12 -35.71
N GLU A 392 -3.60 -1.14 -34.90
CA GLU A 392 -3.00 0.21 -34.89
C GLU A 392 -2.29 0.56 -33.57
N LEU A 393 -2.16 -0.40 -32.63
CA LEU A 393 -1.62 -0.13 -31.28
C LEU A 393 -0.44 -1.01 -30.84
N GLU A 394 0.01 -1.98 -31.64
CA GLU A 394 1.25 -2.74 -31.38
C GLU A 394 2.50 -2.04 -31.93
#